data_AF-A0A2M7TIU2-F1
#
_entry.id   AF-A0A2M7TIU2-F1
#
_cell.length_a   1.000
_cell.length_b   1.000
_cell.length_c   1.000
_cell.angle_alpha   90.00
_cell.angle_beta   90.00
_cell.angle_gamma   90.00
#
_symmetry.space_group_name_H-M   'P 1'
#
loop_
_entity.id
_entity.type
_entity.pdbx_description
1 polymer ?
#
loop_
_entity_poly.entity_id
_entity_poly.type
_entity_poly.pdbx_seq_one_letter_code
_entity_poly.pdbx_strand_id
1 'polypeptide(L)'
;MALGWKKEYLRYTAYFLSVQNAYKGRADLKMFLEILLSLVTISIFGVFALRPTILTIAGLYQEIKTKKETLVQMDSKITSLQSAQNTLNEQSAILPILETSIPTDPEPEDFIRQIRGLANKDSVSISGFSIEKVTLKGEATSEGTGAMSFSGAVAGNYTNLLTFLQDLENLRMPVSISLFNLSLAKDKEAVGLGLAISGSVPYLNAKN
;
A
#
# COMPACT_ATOMS: atom_id res chain seq x y z
N MET A 1 -6.40 -86.55 -13.91
CA MET A 1 -5.62 -85.52 -13.18
C MET A 1 -6.38 -85.08 -11.92
N ALA A 2 -6.42 -85.88 -10.85
CA ALA A 2 -7.30 -85.58 -9.69
C ALA A 2 -6.77 -86.02 -8.30
N LEU A 3 -5.46 -86.24 -8.13
CA LEU A 3 -4.88 -86.80 -6.87
C LEU A 3 -3.87 -85.90 -6.13
N GLY A 4 -3.46 -84.76 -6.68
CA GLY A 4 -2.49 -83.86 -6.03
C GLY A 4 -3.03 -83.11 -4.81
N TRP A 5 -4.23 -82.55 -4.92
CA TRP A 5 -4.89 -81.74 -3.88
C TRP A 5 -5.12 -82.50 -2.56
N LYS A 6 -5.43 -83.79 -2.64
CA LYS A 6 -5.64 -84.65 -1.45
C LYS A 6 -4.32 -84.88 -0.69
N LYS A 7 -3.20 -84.99 -1.39
CA LYS A 7 -1.86 -85.18 -0.78
C LYS A 7 -1.36 -83.89 -0.12
N GLU A 8 -1.62 -82.75 -0.74
CA GLU A 8 -1.31 -81.44 -0.15
C GLU A 8 -2.17 -81.15 1.07
N TYR A 9 -3.48 -81.42 1.00
CA TYR A 9 -4.39 -81.31 2.13
C TYR A 9 -3.92 -82.13 3.34
N LEU A 10 -3.53 -83.39 3.11
CA LEU A 10 -3.00 -84.26 4.17
C LEU A 10 -1.70 -83.72 4.80
N ARG A 11 -0.84 -83.06 4.00
CA ARG A 11 0.38 -82.41 4.48
C ARG A 11 0.06 -81.21 5.38
N TYR A 12 -0.89 -80.38 4.97
CA TYR A 12 -1.33 -79.23 5.77
C TYR A 12 -2.00 -79.67 7.06
N THR A 13 -2.85 -80.70 7.02
CA THR A 13 -3.47 -81.24 8.24
C THR A 13 -2.44 -81.85 9.17
N ALA A 14 -1.46 -82.57 8.64
CA ALA A 14 -0.39 -83.17 9.46
C ALA A 14 0.51 -82.10 10.11
N TYR A 15 0.83 -81.04 9.38
CA TYR A 15 1.59 -79.90 9.90
C TYR A 15 0.79 -79.12 10.96
N PHE A 16 -0.49 -78.89 10.72
CA PHE A 16 -1.36 -78.23 11.70
C PHE A 16 -1.50 -79.07 12.97
N LEU A 17 -1.66 -80.39 12.83
CA LEU A 17 -1.71 -81.33 13.95
C LEU A 17 -0.39 -81.39 14.72
N SER A 18 0.76 -81.36 14.04
CA SER A 18 2.07 -81.39 14.71
C SER A 18 2.35 -80.09 15.48
N VAL A 19 1.98 -78.94 14.92
CA VAL A 19 2.04 -77.64 15.59
C VAL A 19 1.07 -77.60 16.78
N GLN A 20 -0.15 -78.11 16.61
CA GLN A 20 -1.14 -78.17 17.69
C GLN A 20 -0.68 -79.08 18.85
N ASN A 21 -0.02 -80.21 18.55
CA ASN A 21 0.50 -81.10 19.57
C ASN A 21 1.74 -80.51 20.28
N ALA A 22 2.63 -79.83 19.55
CA ALA A 22 3.76 -79.11 20.13
C ALA A 22 3.30 -77.97 21.06
N TYR A 23 2.21 -77.29 20.69
CA TYR A 23 1.55 -76.28 21.52
C TYR A 23 0.90 -76.88 22.76
N LYS A 24 0.20 -78.02 22.64
CA LYS A 24 -0.46 -78.67 23.78
C LYS A 24 0.51 -79.35 24.76
N GLY A 25 1.65 -79.86 24.29
CA GLY A 25 2.59 -80.65 25.08
C GLY A 25 3.61 -79.87 25.91
N ARG A 26 3.80 -78.56 25.66
CA ARG A 26 4.78 -77.72 26.39
C ARG A 26 4.10 -76.52 27.02
N ALA A 27 3.81 -76.61 28.32
CA ALA A 27 3.16 -75.55 29.09
C ALA A 27 3.96 -74.24 29.08
N ASP A 28 5.30 -74.32 29.09
CA ASP A 28 6.19 -73.16 29.08
C ASP A 28 6.01 -72.30 27.82
N LEU A 29 5.86 -72.93 26.64
CA LEU A 29 5.70 -72.21 25.38
C LEU A 29 4.38 -71.42 25.31
N LYS A 30 3.31 -71.93 25.92
CA LYS A 30 2.04 -71.21 26.03
C LYS A 30 2.19 -69.96 26.89
N MET A 31 2.83 -70.09 28.05
CA MET A 31 3.05 -68.98 28.98
C MET A 31 3.89 -67.87 28.35
N PHE A 32 5.01 -68.21 27.70
CA PHE A 32 5.84 -67.22 27.00
C PHE A 32 5.11 -66.57 25.83
N LEU A 33 4.31 -67.32 25.08
CA LEU A 33 3.52 -66.80 23.96
C LEU A 33 2.40 -65.86 24.44
N GLU A 34 1.71 -66.18 25.53
CA GLU A 34 0.69 -65.32 26.14
C GLU A 34 1.30 -64.02 26.68
N ILE A 35 2.44 -64.09 27.37
CA ILE A 35 3.16 -62.90 27.88
C ILE A 35 3.60 -62.02 26.70
N LEU A 36 4.22 -62.60 25.67
CA LEU A 36 4.68 -61.87 24.49
C LEU A 36 3.51 -61.22 23.75
N LEU A 37 2.40 -61.97 23.55
CA LEU A 37 1.20 -61.45 22.90
C LEU A 37 0.57 -60.30 23.71
N SER A 38 0.51 -60.42 25.04
CA SER A 38 0.00 -59.36 25.92
C SER A 38 0.86 -58.09 25.87
N LEU A 39 2.19 -58.23 25.87
CA LEU A 39 3.14 -57.12 25.78
C LEU A 39 3.02 -56.41 24.43
N VAL A 40 2.94 -57.16 23.34
CA VAL A 40 2.75 -56.62 21.99
C VAL A 40 1.42 -55.88 21.89
N THR A 41 0.36 -56.46 22.43
CA THR A 41 -0.98 -55.86 22.45
C THR A 41 -0.99 -54.53 23.21
N ILE A 42 -0.40 -54.49 24.39
CA ILE A 42 -0.24 -53.27 25.20
C ILE A 42 0.59 -52.21 24.46
N SER A 43 1.68 -52.60 23.80
CA SER A 43 2.52 -51.67 23.05
C SER A 43 1.77 -51.05 21.86
N ILE A 44 1.04 -51.87 21.10
CA ILE A 44 0.24 -51.40 19.95
C ILE A 44 -0.86 -50.45 20.42
N PHE A 45 -1.62 -50.83 21.45
CA PHE A 45 -2.67 -49.97 21.99
C PHE A 45 -2.11 -48.69 22.65
N GLY A 46 -0.96 -48.78 23.31
CA GLY A 46 -0.29 -47.61 23.89
C GLY A 46 0.13 -46.60 22.83
N VAL A 47 0.75 -47.06 21.73
CA VAL A 47 1.10 -46.18 20.61
C VAL A 47 -0.15 -45.59 19.95
N PHE A 48 -1.20 -46.39 19.76
CA PHE A 48 -2.43 -45.91 19.13
C PHE A 48 -3.18 -44.88 19.99
N ALA A 49 -3.15 -45.04 21.32
CA ALA A 49 -3.75 -44.11 22.26
C ALA A 49 -2.96 -42.80 22.41
N LEU A 50 -1.62 -42.84 22.38
CA LEU A 50 -0.75 -41.66 22.57
C LEU A 50 -0.47 -40.86 21.29
N ARG A 51 -0.54 -41.49 20.11
CA ARG A 51 -0.38 -40.80 18.82
C ARG A 51 -1.28 -39.56 18.67
N PRO A 52 -2.60 -39.62 18.92
CA PRO A 52 -3.45 -38.44 18.77
C PRO A 52 -3.06 -37.31 19.72
N THR A 53 -2.65 -37.61 20.97
CA THR A 53 -2.29 -36.57 21.94
C THR A 53 -1.00 -35.83 21.56
N ILE A 54 0.00 -36.53 21.03
CA ILE A 54 1.26 -35.91 20.59
C ILE A 54 1.01 -34.98 19.40
N LEU A 55 0.18 -35.41 18.44
CA LEU A 55 -0.22 -34.59 17.30
C LEU A 55 -0.97 -33.34 17.73
N THR A 56 -1.88 -33.45 18.70
CA THR A 56 -2.59 -32.28 19.26
C THR A 56 -1.64 -31.30 19.92
N ILE A 57 -0.68 -31.75 20.73
CA ILE A 57 0.31 -30.88 21.39
C ILE A 57 1.17 -30.14 20.35
N ALA A 58 1.64 -30.84 19.32
CA ALA A 58 2.41 -30.23 18.24
C ALA A 58 1.58 -29.17 17.48
N GLY A 59 0.30 -29.47 17.21
CA GLY A 59 -0.64 -28.52 16.60
C GLY A 59 -0.88 -27.29 17.47
N LEU A 60 -1.15 -27.47 18.76
CA LEU A 60 -1.34 -26.37 19.72
C LEU A 60 -0.09 -25.49 19.83
N TYR A 61 1.10 -26.09 19.84
CA TYR A 61 2.37 -25.34 19.88
C TYR A 61 2.55 -24.47 18.63
N GLN A 62 2.26 -25.03 17.45
CA GLN A 62 2.33 -24.29 16.20
C GLN A 62 1.29 -23.16 16.17
N GLU A 63 0.07 -23.41 16.65
CA GLU A 63 -0.98 -22.40 16.74
C GLU A 63 -0.59 -21.25 17.67
N ILE A 64 0.01 -21.55 18.83
CA ILE A 64 0.54 -20.53 19.76
C ILE A 64 1.63 -19.69 19.08
N LYS A 65 2.54 -20.34 18.35
CA LYS A 65 3.60 -19.64 17.62
C LYS A 65 3.02 -18.69 16.56
N THR A 66 2.10 -19.16 15.73
CA THR A 66 1.45 -18.34 14.69
C THR A 66 0.64 -17.20 15.28
N LYS A 67 -0.11 -17.43 16.38
CA LYS A 67 -0.83 -16.37 17.09
C LYS A 67 0.11 -15.31 17.63
N LYS A 68 1.26 -15.70 18.21
CA LYS A 68 2.27 -14.76 18.69
C LYS A 68 2.89 -13.94 17.55
N GLU A 69 3.18 -14.55 16.41
CA GLU A 69 3.67 -13.83 15.22
C GLU A 69 2.62 -12.84 14.69
N THR A 70 1.34 -13.23 14.69
CA THR A 70 0.24 -12.35 14.28
C THR A 70 0.08 -11.17 15.23
N LEU A 71 0.22 -11.38 16.55
CA LEU A 71 0.21 -10.29 17.54
C LEU A 71 1.33 -9.28 17.27
N VAL A 72 2.56 -9.74 16.99
CA VAL A 72 3.68 -8.85 16.65
C VAL A 72 3.38 -8.01 15.40
N GLN A 73 2.76 -8.62 14.37
CA GLN A 73 2.35 -7.88 13.17
C GLN A 73 1.24 -6.88 13.45
N MET A 74 0.29 -7.21 14.33
CA MET A 74 -0.78 -6.30 14.74
C MET A 74 -0.23 -5.12 15.55
N ASP A 75 0.68 -5.37 16.48
CA ASP A 75 1.35 -4.31 17.24
C ASP A 75 2.16 -3.38 16.33
N SER A 76 2.84 -3.94 15.31
CA SER A 76 3.51 -3.15 14.28
C SER A 76 2.53 -2.28 13.47
N LYS A 77 1.34 -2.79 13.14
CA LYS A 77 0.29 -2.00 12.49
C LYS A 77 -0.25 -0.90 13.41
N ILE A 78 -0.48 -1.19 14.68
CA ILE A 78 -0.96 -0.21 15.66
C ILE A 78 0.05 0.93 15.83
N THR A 79 1.32 0.60 16.02
CA THR A 79 2.40 1.60 16.12
C THR A 79 2.54 2.43 14.85
N SER A 80 2.42 1.80 13.67
CA SER A 80 2.42 2.52 12.39
C SER A 80 1.22 3.48 12.26
N LEU A 81 0.03 3.05 12.67
CA LEU A 81 -1.17 3.91 12.66
C LEU A 81 -1.06 5.05 13.67
N GLN A 82 -0.52 4.79 14.87
CA GLN A 82 -0.27 5.84 15.86
C GLN A 82 0.75 6.85 15.35
N SER A 83 1.83 6.40 14.70
CA SER A 83 2.80 7.28 14.05
C SER A 83 2.14 8.12 12.97
N ALA A 84 1.32 7.52 12.10
CA ALA A 84 0.61 8.24 11.05
C ALA A 84 -0.38 9.26 11.63
N GLN A 85 -1.11 8.92 12.69
CA GLN A 85 -2.02 9.84 13.37
C GLN A 85 -1.26 10.99 14.02
N ASN A 86 -0.10 10.74 14.63
CA ASN A 86 0.73 11.78 15.22
C ASN A 86 1.26 12.74 14.15
N THR A 87 1.79 12.21 13.04
CA THR A 87 2.23 13.03 11.89
C THR A 87 1.07 13.85 11.32
N LEU A 88 -0.11 13.25 11.18
CA LEU A 88 -1.31 13.97 10.73
C LEU A 88 -1.68 15.08 11.70
N ASN A 89 -1.67 14.82 13.02
CA ASN A 89 -1.99 15.82 14.04
C ASN A 89 -0.97 16.97 14.05
N GLU A 90 0.32 16.67 13.92
CA GLU A 90 1.40 17.68 13.81
C GLU A 90 1.22 18.55 12.56
N GLN A 91 0.83 17.95 11.44
CA GLN A 91 0.68 18.62 10.15
C GLN A 91 -0.74 19.14 9.89
N SER A 92 -1.69 18.91 10.80
CA SER A 92 -3.11 19.28 10.66
C SER A 92 -3.30 20.78 10.48
N ALA A 93 -2.44 21.59 11.08
CA ALA A 93 -2.47 23.04 10.92
C ALA A 93 -2.03 23.48 9.50
N ILE A 94 -1.22 22.67 8.81
CA ILE A 94 -0.66 22.97 7.49
C ILE A 94 -1.57 22.42 6.38
N LEU A 95 -2.31 21.34 6.62
CA LEU A 95 -3.27 20.75 5.67
C LEU A 95 -4.23 21.77 5.02
N PRO A 96 -4.94 22.65 5.75
CA PRO A 96 -5.84 23.61 5.12
C PRO A 96 -5.09 24.67 4.30
N ILE A 97 -3.83 24.95 4.63
CA ILE A 97 -2.97 25.85 3.84
C ILE A 97 -2.62 25.15 2.52
N LEU A 98 -2.19 23.89 2.57
CA LEU A 98 -1.85 23.09 1.39
C LEU A 98 -3.04 22.90 0.44
N GLU A 99 -4.23 22.58 0.97
CA GLU A 99 -5.46 22.44 0.16
C GLU A 99 -5.82 23.74 -0.57
N THR A 100 -5.57 24.90 0.04
CA THR A 100 -5.83 26.18 -0.64
C THR A 100 -4.68 26.60 -1.56
N SER A 101 -3.46 26.14 -1.29
CA SER A 101 -2.30 26.45 -2.12
C SER A 101 -2.27 25.62 -3.40
N ILE A 102 -2.74 24.37 -3.37
CA ILE A 102 -2.82 23.50 -4.56
C ILE A 102 -4.27 23.01 -4.70
N PRO A 103 -5.09 23.70 -5.49
CA PRO A 103 -6.49 23.33 -5.63
C PRO A 103 -6.66 21.97 -6.33
N THR A 104 -7.74 21.29 -5.98
CA THR A 104 -8.16 19.98 -6.52
C THR A 104 -8.71 20.06 -7.94
N ASP A 105 -9.04 21.25 -8.41
CA ASP A 105 -9.51 21.50 -9.76
C ASP A 105 -8.78 22.73 -10.31
N PRO A 106 -8.60 22.83 -11.64
CA PRO A 106 -8.06 24.02 -12.25
C PRO A 106 -9.06 25.19 -12.11
N GLU A 107 -8.72 26.19 -11.30
CA GLU A 107 -9.51 27.40 -11.06
C GLU A 107 -8.89 28.65 -11.75
N PRO A 108 -8.97 28.79 -13.09
CA PRO A 108 -8.37 29.91 -13.79
C PRO A 108 -9.00 31.26 -13.41
N GLU A 109 -10.28 31.27 -13.05
CA GLU A 109 -11.00 32.49 -12.66
C GLU A 109 -10.41 33.11 -11.39
N ASP A 110 -10.14 32.29 -10.38
CA ASP A 110 -9.58 32.75 -9.11
C ASP A 110 -8.13 33.18 -9.26
N PHE A 111 -7.35 32.50 -10.11
CA PHE A 111 -6.01 32.95 -10.44
C PHE A 111 -6.02 34.32 -11.15
N ILE A 112 -6.88 34.53 -12.15
CA ILE A 112 -7.00 35.83 -12.83
C ILE A 112 -7.43 36.94 -11.86
N ARG A 113 -8.36 36.64 -10.93
CA ARG A 113 -8.78 37.59 -9.90
C ARG A 113 -7.64 37.99 -8.98
N GLN A 114 -6.79 37.03 -8.57
CA GLN A 114 -5.61 37.30 -7.75
C GLN A 114 -4.60 38.18 -8.50
N ILE A 115 -4.28 37.86 -9.76
CA ILE A 115 -3.37 38.66 -10.59
C ILE A 115 -3.89 40.08 -10.78
N ARG A 116 -5.19 40.25 -11.01
CA ARG A 116 -5.81 41.58 -11.13
C ARG A 116 -5.75 42.35 -9.81
N GLY A 117 -6.02 41.69 -8.69
CA GLY A 117 -5.90 42.29 -7.36
C GLY A 117 -4.48 42.77 -7.10
N LEU A 118 -3.48 41.98 -7.52
CA LEU A 118 -2.07 42.30 -7.38
C LEU A 118 -1.66 43.49 -8.27
N ALA A 119 -2.03 43.47 -9.54
CA ALA A 119 -1.74 44.57 -10.45
C ALA A 119 -2.36 45.91 -9.97
N ASN A 120 -3.56 45.87 -9.39
CA ASN A 120 -4.20 47.04 -8.79
C ASN A 120 -3.46 47.51 -7.52
N LYS A 121 -3.00 46.60 -6.67
CA LYS A 121 -2.25 46.91 -5.46
C LYS A 121 -0.92 47.61 -5.79
N ASP A 122 -0.19 47.10 -6.78
CA ASP A 122 1.11 47.63 -7.19
C ASP A 122 1.03 48.76 -8.23
N SER A 123 -0.18 49.17 -8.62
CA SER A 123 -0.39 50.19 -9.66
C SER A 123 0.34 49.87 -10.98
N VAL A 124 0.24 48.61 -11.43
CA VAL A 124 0.80 48.12 -12.69
C VAL A 124 -0.33 47.88 -13.69
N SER A 125 -0.14 48.28 -14.95
CA SER A 125 -1.14 48.07 -16.01
C SER A 125 -0.97 46.70 -16.66
N ILE A 126 -2.03 45.91 -16.77
CA ILE A 126 -2.01 44.63 -17.49
C ILE A 126 -2.35 44.89 -18.96
N SER A 127 -1.39 44.68 -19.86
CA SER A 127 -1.57 44.84 -21.31
C SER A 127 -2.25 43.62 -21.94
N GLY A 128 -2.07 42.44 -21.37
CA GLY A 128 -2.71 41.20 -21.82
C GLY A 128 -2.38 40.03 -20.92
N PHE A 129 -3.32 39.12 -20.75
CA PHE A 129 -3.15 37.90 -19.96
C PHE A 129 -3.90 36.75 -20.61
N SER A 130 -3.25 35.60 -20.76
CA SER A 130 -3.77 34.42 -21.44
C SER A 130 -3.42 33.17 -20.65
N ILE A 131 -4.42 32.31 -20.44
CA ILE A 131 -4.27 30.99 -19.84
C ILE A 131 -4.39 29.96 -20.95
N GLU A 132 -3.49 28.97 -20.97
CA GLU A 132 -3.57 27.88 -21.94
C GLU A 132 -4.76 26.96 -21.65
N LYS A 133 -5.19 26.18 -22.64
CA LYS A 133 -6.37 25.32 -22.53
C LYS A 133 -6.22 24.36 -21.36
N VAL A 134 -7.13 24.46 -20.38
CA VAL A 134 -7.22 23.58 -19.22
C VAL A 134 -8.61 22.94 -19.15
N THR A 135 -8.68 21.66 -18.77
CA THR A 135 -9.94 20.92 -18.66
C THR A 135 -10.60 21.25 -17.32
N LEU A 136 -11.67 22.04 -17.34
CA LEU A 136 -12.40 22.46 -16.13
C LEU A 136 -13.37 21.38 -15.60
N LYS A 137 -13.87 20.53 -16.49
CA LYS A 137 -14.85 19.48 -16.15
C LYS A 137 -14.84 18.40 -17.24
N GLY A 138 -14.69 17.13 -16.85
CA GLY A 138 -14.64 15.98 -17.75
C GLY A 138 -13.43 15.09 -17.50
N GLU A 139 -13.31 13.98 -18.24
CA GLU A 139 -12.16 13.07 -18.13
C GLU A 139 -10.88 13.81 -18.54
N ALA A 140 -10.05 14.10 -17.56
CA ALA A 140 -8.72 14.60 -17.81
C ALA A 140 -7.87 13.51 -18.49
N THR A 141 -7.11 13.91 -19.50
CA THR A 141 -6.28 13.02 -20.33
C THR A 141 -5.07 12.43 -19.59
N SER A 142 -4.82 12.79 -18.33
CA SER A 142 -3.69 12.30 -17.54
C SER A 142 -3.99 12.30 -16.04
N GLU A 143 -3.88 11.14 -15.39
CA GLU A 143 -4.01 11.02 -13.93
C GLU A 143 -2.79 11.64 -13.22
N GLY A 144 -3.00 12.37 -12.12
CA GLY A 144 -1.92 12.90 -11.27
C GLY A 144 -1.91 14.42 -11.12
N THR A 145 -0.73 15.04 -11.20
CA THR A 145 -0.56 16.49 -11.06
C THR A 145 -0.70 17.17 -12.42
N GLY A 146 -1.64 18.11 -12.53
CA GLY A 146 -1.79 18.97 -13.70
C GLY A 146 -1.07 20.30 -13.49
N ALA A 147 -0.73 20.98 -14.58
CA ALA A 147 -0.19 22.32 -14.54
C ALA A 147 -0.94 23.22 -15.53
N MET A 148 -1.42 24.36 -15.05
CA MET A 148 -2.08 25.37 -15.86
C MET A 148 -1.05 26.41 -16.28
N SER A 149 -0.69 26.42 -17.56
CA SER A 149 0.22 27.42 -18.11
C SER A 149 -0.48 28.77 -18.28
N PHE A 150 0.23 29.85 -18.00
CA PHE A 150 -0.21 31.21 -18.25
C PHE A 150 0.89 32.03 -18.92
N SER A 151 0.47 33.07 -19.61
CA SER A 151 1.34 34.11 -20.19
C SER A 151 0.66 35.46 -20.02
N GLY A 152 1.44 36.49 -19.67
CA GLY A 152 0.92 37.82 -19.46
C GLY A 152 1.97 38.90 -19.69
N ALA A 153 1.50 40.09 -20.05
CA ALA A 153 2.30 41.27 -20.22
C ALA A 153 1.77 42.38 -19.30
N VAL A 154 2.65 42.95 -18.50
CA VAL A 154 2.37 44.02 -17.54
C VAL A 154 3.31 45.20 -17.79
N ALA A 155 2.86 46.43 -17.54
CA ALA A 155 3.63 47.64 -17.80
C ALA A 155 3.56 48.61 -16.60
N GLY A 156 4.70 49.22 -16.27
CA GLY A 156 4.79 50.13 -15.14
C GLY A 156 6.20 50.70 -14.92
N ASN A 157 6.39 51.35 -13.77
CA ASN A 157 7.71 51.77 -13.29
C ASN A 157 8.48 50.56 -12.75
N TYR A 158 9.81 50.61 -12.81
CA TYR A 158 10.71 49.55 -12.31
C TYR A 158 10.38 49.14 -10.87
N THR A 159 10.19 50.11 -9.97
CA THR A 159 9.89 49.84 -8.56
C THR A 159 8.60 49.04 -8.40
N ASN A 160 7.54 49.41 -9.13
CA ASN A 160 6.25 48.75 -9.06
C ASN A 160 6.27 47.36 -9.71
N LEU A 161 7.06 47.19 -10.77
CA LEU A 161 7.27 45.87 -11.39
C LEU A 161 8.05 44.93 -10.47
N LEU A 162 8.99 45.46 -9.70
CA LEU A 162 9.74 44.68 -8.72
C LEU A 162 8.84 44.25 -7.55
N THR A 163 8.01 45.15 -7.01
CA THR A 163 7.05 44.77 -5.94
C THR A 163 6.02 43.78 -6.44
N PHE A 164 5.51 43.98 -7.66
CA PHE A 164 4.62 43.03 -8.32
C PHE A 164 5.24 41.63 -8.43
N LEU A 165 6.51 41.53 -8.85
CA LEU A 165 7.18 40.23 -8.98
C LEU A 165 7.42 39.57 -7.61
N GLN A 166 7.80 40.35 -6.61
CA GLN A 166 7.97 39.86 -5.23
C GLN A 166 6.65 39.33 -4.66
N ASP A 167 5.55 40.05 -4.87
CA ASP A 167 4.25 39.63 -4.39
C ASP A 167 3.68 38.46 -5.21
N LEU A 168 4.01 38.38 -6.50
CA LEU A 168 3.67 37.24 -7.37
C LEU A 168 4.34 35.95 -6.88
N GLU A 169 5.60 36.03 -6.44
CA GLU A 169 6.34 34.91 -5.85
C GLU A 169 5.79 34.51 -4.48
N ASN A 170 5.27 35.47 -3.71
CA ASN A 170 4.67 35.25 -2.39
C ASN A 170 3.15 34.95 -2.44
N LEU A 171 2.61 34.59 -3.60
CA LEU A 171 1.21 34.20 -3.70
C LEU A 171 0.92 32.91 -2.92
N ARG A 172 -0.32 32.83 -2.41
CA ARG A 172 -0.80 31.65 -1.70
C ARG A 172 -0.79 30.40 -2.59
N MET A 173 -1.07 30.56 -3.88
CA MET A 173 -0.90 29.51 -4.88
C MET A 173 0.52 29.59 -5.45
N PRO A 174 1.31 28.49 -5.40
CA PRO A 174 2.68 28.51 -5.88
C PRO A 174 2.69 28.68 -7.40
N VAL A 175 3.47 29.65 -7.87
CA VAL A 175 3.60 29.97 -9.29
C VAL A 175 5.02 29.63 -9.74
N SER A 176 5.15 28.77 -10.75
CA SER A 176 6.44 28.48 -11.38
C SER A 176 6.64 29.40 -12.58
N ILE A 177 7.57 30.34 -12.51
CA ILE A 177 7.90 31.23 -13.63
C ILE A 177 8.91 30.55 -14.55
N SER A 178 8.53 30.33 -15.81
CA SER A 178 9.38 29.70 -16.83
C SER A 178 10.13 30.71 -17.68
N LEU A 179 9.51 31.86 -17.95
CA LEU A 179 10.09 32.90 -18.80
C LEU A 179 9.76 34.29 -18.26
N PHE A 180 10.78 35.14 -18.22
CA PHE A 180 10.69 36.54 -17.84
C PHE A 180 11.41 37.36 -18.93
N ASN A 181 10.73 38.36 -19.49
CA ASN A 181 11.32 39.26 -20.47
C ASN A 181 10.98 40.71 -20.15
N LEU A 182 12.02 41.52 -19.93
CA LEU A 182 11.89 42.95 -19.66
C LEU A 182 12.23 43.74 -20.93
N SER A 183 11.32 44.61 -21.33
CA SER A 183 11.44 45.45 -22.52
C SER A 183 11.06 46.89 -22.20
N LEU A 184 11.54 47.84 -22.99
CA LEU A 184 11.06 49.22 -22.87
C LEU A 184 9.70 49.31 -23.58
N ALA A 185 8.66 49.61 -22.83
CA ALA A 185 7.34 49.89 -23.36
C ALA A 185 7.24 51.40 -23.61
N LYS A 186 7.45 51.81 -24.88
CA LYS A 186 7.14 53.17 -25.30
C LYS A 186 5.64 53.29 -25.54
N ASP A 187 4.93 53.89 -24.60
CA ASP A 187 3.62 54.47 -24.89
C ASP A 187 3.77 55.99 -25.04
N LYS A 188 2.89 56.60 -25.84
CA LYS A 188 3.12 57.88 -26.56
C LYS A 188 3.46 59.11 -25.70
N GLU A 189 3.40 59.05 -24.37
CA GLU A 189 3.76 60.17 -23.48
C GLU A 189 4.66 59.77 -22.28
N ALA A 190 4.98 58.48 -22.08
CA ALA A 190 5.85 58.03 -20.99
C ALA A 190 6.71 56.82 -21.38
N VAL A 191 8.01 56.86 -21.05
CA VAL A 191 8.89 55.69 -21.16
C VAL A 191 8.57 54.77 -19.99
N GLY A 192 7.71 53.78 -20.23
CA GLY A 192 7.42 52.71 -19.28
C GLY A 192 8.33 51.50 -19.50
N LEU A 193 8.39 50.62 -18.51
CA LEU A 193 8.94 49.29 -18.68
C LEU A 193 7.78 48.31 -18.90
N GLY A 194 7.93 47.44 -19.89
CA GLY A 194 7.03 46.34 -20.18
C GLY A 194 7.68 45.02 -19.78
N LEU A 195 6.94 44.23 -19.02
CA LEU A 195 7.36 42.94 -18.48
C LEU A 195 6.43 41.85 -19.02
N ALA A 196 6.98 40.88 -19.76
CA ALA A 196 6.30 39.66 -20.16
C ALA A 196 6.71 38.51 -19.25
N ILE A 197 5.73 37.80 -18.70
CA ILE A 197 5.90 36.67 -17.78
C ILE A 197 5.12 35.49 -18.33
N SER A 198 5.74 34.32 -18.35
CA SER A 198 5.06 33.06 -18.60
C SER A 198 5.45 32.05 -17.53
N GLY A 199 4.50 31.23 -17.12
CA GLY A 199 4.69 30.26 -16.05
C GLY A 199 3.59 29.22 -16.00
N SER A 200 3.61 28.41 -14.94
CA SER A 200 2.58 27.43 -14.68
C SER A 200 2.17 27.41 -13.21
N VAL A 201 0.89 27.10 -12.98
CA VAL A 201 0.29 26.91 -11.65
C VAL A 201 -0.10 25.45 -11.52
N PRO A 202 0.40 24.71 -10.51
CA PRO A 202 0.06 23.32 -10.32
C PRO A 202 -1.36 23.18 -9.74
N TYR A 203 -2.07 22.14 -10.17
CA TYR A 203 -3.34 21.70 -9.59
C TYR A 203 -3.32 20.17 -9.44
N LEU A 204 -4.01 19.66 -8.43
CA LEU A 204 -4.22 18.22 -8.28
C LEU A 204 -5.33 17.82 -9.22
N ASN A 205 -5.16 16.79 -10.05
CA ASN A 205 -6.25 16.24 -10.84
C ASN A 205 -6.80 15.03 -10.09
N ALA A 206 -7.63 15.28 -9.08
CA ALA A 206 -8.26 14.21 -8.33
C ALA A 206 -9.44 13.65 -9.14
N LYS A 207 -9.29 12.40 -9.61
CA LYS A 207 -10.44 11.62 -10.08
C LYS A 207 -11.42 11.46 -8.90
N ASN A 208 -12.60 12.06 -9.03
CA ASN A 208 -13.80 11.58 -8.32
C ASN A 208 -14.35 10.34 -9.03
#